data_AF-A0A7S2QH47-F1
#
_entry.id   AF-A0A7S2QH47-F1
#
_cell.length_a   1.000
_cell.length_b   1.000
_cell.length_c   1.000
_cell.angle_alpha   90.00
_cell.angle_beta   90.00
_cell.angle_gamma   90.00
#
_symmetry.space_group_name_H-M   'P 1'
#
loop_
_entity.id
_entity.type
_entity.pdbx_description
1 polymer ?
#
loop_
_entity_poly.entity_id
_entity_poly.type
_entity_poly.pdbx_seq_one_letter_code
_entity_poly.pdbx_strand_id
1 'polypeptide(L)'
;GTVGIDDLDWVPSSSSTGPLVTPAAALVIEREAVRTSKPGLPLRVQVLLDGGWKDLSDDETRQVCQYLRRGEIQFTLHARGQNYMIDFMGADGATQMNVSTGKKRMIRVLDTGDGDDCALEEEPKDGRPATSSASVGAASSGSSRRRGDGIPPDVAQQLEYGPQSKRGGATDHPFRVLHGNPHAQECFQSFASNEAKLCGDWAVFYHSYSFAALIYEVQAAVGSVLFRFRSQYAPLPRLLVKDFSEIPDAHVLVDKFRKEFAQNKRDHHPSFRRVAVSVMCSLSSTGPEACTAMVFIAGYSCKDLSFRGVLENLLESCYVPKGKVKALAADIIALSEKHGLDVSQFGGKPCQSGKAGHLLQIFVRRPLVDRLAYSAKPYGPIDDERMPISKWMNSNESFQVGQARVVAHPKFFMRADSVRMYVASADPTFHGNRKEFQKELVGLLSPILGEPGLRQRAASGIYGGSLPAWWSSEDQRKHEKY
;
A
#
# COMPACT_ATOMS: atom_id res chain seq x y z
N GLY A 1 47.16 49.34 -26.24
CA GLY A 1 45.77 49.09 -26.64
C GLY A 1 44.87 49.36 -25.45
N THR A 2 43.78 50.12 -25.54
CA THR A 2 42.58 50.00 -26.41
C THR A 2 41.55 49.00 -25.88
N VAL A 3 40.47 49.58 -25.29
CA VAL A 3 39.02 49.29 -25.51
C VAL A 3 38.51 47.90 -25.05
N GLY A 4 37.37 47.78 -24.35
CA GLY A 4 36.32 48.72 -23.93
C GLY A 4 35.43 48.10 -22.81
N ILE A 5 34.66 48.85 -21.99
CA ILE A 5 33.48 49.72 -22.27
C ILE A 5 32.19 48.90 -22.45
N ASP A 6 31.08 49.08 -21.69
CA ASP A 6 30.90 49.67 -20.32
C ASP A 6 30.20 48.62 -19.40
N ASP A 7 29.14 48.72 -18.56
CA ASP A 7 28.07 49.67 -18.11
C ASP A 7 27.64 49.21 -16.68
N LEU A 8 27.13 49.95 -15.67
CA LEU A 8 26.49 51.28 -15.50
C LEU A 8 24.95 51.34 -15.79
N ASP A 9 24.08 52.01 -15.00
CA ASP A 9 24.23 52.62 -13.66
C ASP A 9 22.90 52.78 -12.85
N TRP A 10 23.03 53.15 -11.57
CA TRP A 10 22.12 53.87 -10.63
C TRP A 10 20.55 53.90 -10.74
N VAL A 11 19.88 53.34 -9.71
CA VAL A 11 19.22 54.05 -8.56
C VAL A 11 18.70 55.49 -8.81
N PRO A 12 17.39 55.82 -8.53
CA PRO A 12 17.04 56.38 -7.21
C PRO A 12 15.63 56.10 -6.63
N SER A 13 15.49 56.50 -5.36
CA SER A 13 14.37 56.32 -4.42
C SER A 13 13.13 57.19 -4.65
N SER A 14 12.00 56.78 -4.05
CA SER A 14 11.03 57.70 -3.43
C SER A 14 10.78 57.33 -1.97
N SER A 15 10.45 58.32 -1.14
CA SER A 15 10.19 58.17 0.29
C SER A 15 8.78 58.64 0.65
N SER A 16 8.18 58.01 1.65
CA SER A 16 6.98 58.53 2.31
C SER A 16 7.05 58.24 3.81
N THR A 17 6.67 59.23 4.62
CA THR A 17 6.71 59.17 6.08
C THR A 17 5.34 58.85 6.64
N GLY A 18 5.25 57.73 7.39
CA GLY A 18 4.07 57.34 8.15
C GLY A 18 4.43 57.08 9.62
N PRO A 19 3.51 57.31 10.57
CA PRO A 19 3.81 57.19 12.00
C PRO A 19 3.99 55.73 12.45
N LEU A 20 4.95 55.51 13.35
CA LEU A 20 5.22 54.21 13.98
C LEU A 20 4.08 53.82 14.94
N VAL A 21 3.27 52.84 14.53
CA VAL A 21 2.34 52.13 15.42
C VAL A 21 3.06 50.90 15.99
N THR A 22 3.05 50.71 17.30
CA THR A 22 3.75 49.60 17.96
C THR A 22 2.95 48.29 17.88
N PRO A 23 3.59 47.11 17.75
CA PRO A 23 2.88 45.83 17.53
C PRO A 23 1.95 45.36 18.65
N ALA A 24 1.95 46.02 19.82
CA ALA A 24 1.19 45.60 21.00
C ALA A 24 -0.30 46.01 20.98
N ALA A 25 -0.69 47.01 20.17
CA ALA A 25 -2.04 47.59 20.22
C ALA A 25 -3.07 46.89 19.32
N ALA A 26 -2.64 46.16 18.28
CA ALA A 26 -3.53 45.59 17.27
C ALA A 26 -4.27 44.31 17.72
N LEU A 27 -3.83 43.65 18.80
CA LEU A 27 -4.27 42.30 19.18
C LEU A 27 -5.51 42.20 20.07
N VAL A 28 -6.14 43.34 20.43
CA VAL A 28 -7.22 43.38 21.43
C VAL A 28 -8.61 43.61 20.80
N ILE A 29 -8.70 44.33 19.69
CA ILE A 29 -9.99 44.88 19.18
C ILE A 29 -10.76 43.88 18.29
N GLU A 30 -10.10 42.96 17.57
CA GLU A 30 -10.81 41.97 16.73
C GLU A 30 -11.58 40.88 17.50
N ARG A 31 -11.45 40.81 18.83
CA ARG A 31 -11.82 39.60 19.59
C ARG A 31 -13.30 39.47 19.99
N GLU A 32 -14.11 40.52 19.85
CA GLU A 32 -15.52 40.51 20.27
C GLU A 32 -16.54 40.56 19.10
N ALA A 33 -16.09 40.81 17.87
CA ALA A 33 -16.98 41.12 16.73
C ALA A 33 -17.46 39.92 15.89
N VAL A 34 -17.24 38.66 16.31
CA VAL A 34 -17.68 37.47 15.56
C VAL A 34 -18.41 36.45 16.44
N ARG A 35 -19.59 36.85 16.94
CA ARG A 35 -20.60 35.95 17.53
C ARG A 35 -21.82 35.77 16.59
N THR A 36 -21.55 35.41 15.35
CA THR A 36 -22.53 34.81 14.43
C THR A 36 -22.08 33.39 14.09
N SER A 37 -23.03 32.49 13.82
CA SER A 37 -22.79 31.04 13.75
C SER A 37 -21.87 30.66 12.59
N LYS A 38 -20.59 30.43 12.88
CA LYS A 38 -19.68 29.76 11.94
C LYS A 38 -20.21 28.33 11.70
N PRO A 39 -20.25 27.85 10.45
CA PRO A 39 -20.51 26.44 10.19
C PRO A 39 -19.40 25.60 10.85
N GLY A 40 -19.81 24.53 11.52
CA GLY A 40 -18.88 23.60 12.18
C GLY A 40 -17.90 22.98 11.18
N LEU A 41 -16.70 22.64 11.65
CA LEU A 41 -15.77 21.85 10.84
C LEU A 41 -16.32 20.42 10.69
N PRO A 42 -16.27 19.81 9.49
CA PRO A 42 -16.78 18.45 9.25
C PRO A 42 -15.89 17.34 9.86
N LEU A 43 -15.00 17.69 10.79
CA LEU A 43 -14.04 16.81 11.44
C LEU A 43 -13.95 17.20 12.91
N ARG A 44 -14.06 16.23 13.82
CA ARG A 44 -13.79 16.39 15.25
C ARG A 44 -12.45 15.77 15.61
N VAL A 45 -11.61 16.48 16.35
CA VAL A 45 -10.39 15.92 16.94
C VAL A 45 -10.61 15.76 18.44
N GLN A 46 -10.29 14.58 18.97
CA GLN A 46 -10.51 14.25 20.39
C GLN A 46 -9.22 13.79 21.06
N VAL A 47 -9.03 14.20 22.31
CA VAL A 47 -7.96 13.73 23.20
C VAL A 47 -8.55 12.87 24.32
N LEU A 48 -7.87 11.78 24.68
CA LEU A 48 -8.25 10.93 25.80
C LEU A 48 -7.79 11.57 27.12
N LEU A 49 -8.73 12.16 27.85
CA LEU A 49 -8.51 12.66 29.20
C LEU A 49 -8.82 11.58 30.25
N ASP A 50 -8.47 11.87 31.50
CA ASP A 50 -8.64 10.97 32.64
C ASP A 50 -10.14 10.72 32.97
N GLY A 51 -11.04 11.52 32.39
CA GLY A 51 -12.49 11.34 32.35
C GLY A 51 -13.05 11.08 30.95
N GLY A 52 -12.34 10.29 30.13
CA GLY A 52 -12.75 9.87 28.79
C GLY A 52 -12.34 10.81 27.66
N TRP A 53 -12.77 10.49 26.43
CA TRP A 53 -12.52 11.33 25.26
C TRP A 53 -13.18 12.71 25.40
N LYS A 54 -12.43 13.76 25.07
CA LYS A 54 -12.93 15.14 24.98
C LYS A 54 -12.52 15.75 23.65
N ASP A 55 -13.46 16.46 23.03
CA ASP A 55 -13.20 17.24 21.81
C ASP A 55 -12.18 18.36 22.11
N LEU A 56 -11.29 18.59 21.15
CA LEU A 56 -10.51 19.81 21.04
C LEU A 56 -11.39 20.94 20.51
N SER A 57 -11.08 22.17 20.91
CA SER A 57 -11.76 23.37 20.38
C SER A 57 -11.59 23.50 18.86
N ASP A 58 -12.47 24.28 18.22
CA ASP A 58 -12.45 24.51 16.77
C ASP A 58 -11.09 24.97 16.24
N ASP A 59 -10.36 25.81 16.99
CA ASP A 59 -9.06 26.35 16.58
C ASP A 59 -7.91 25.35 16.81
N GLU A 60 -7.97 24.53 17.86
CA GLU A 60 -7.06 23.38 18.07
C GLU A 60 -7.27 22.33 16.96
N THR A 61 -8.54 21.99 16.65
CA THR A 61 -8.98 21.10 15.57
C THR A 61 -8.57 21.63 14.19
N ARG A 62 -8.76 22.92 13.92
CA ARG A 62 -8.37 23.59 12.67
C ARG A 62 -6.88 23.50 12.40
N GLN A 63 -6.05 23.68 13.42
CA GLN A 63 -4.58 23.54 13.33
C GLN A 63 -4.17 22.10 13.02
N VAL A 64 -4.68 21.11 13.77
CA VAL A 64 -4.43 19.68 13.50
C VAL A 64 -4.81 19.33 12.05
N CYS A 65 -5.97 19.79 11.59
CA CYS A 65 -6.44 19.58 10.23
C CYS A 65 -5.70 20.42 9.16
N GLN A 66 -4.86 21.38 9.53
CA GLN A 66 -3.94 22.08 8.60
C GLN A 66 -2.63 21.32 8.46
N TYR A 67 -2.02 20.89 9.57
CA TYR A 67 -0.81 20.07 9.57
C TYR A 67 -1.02 18.75 8.80
N LEU A 68 -2.09 18.01 9.09
CA LEU A 68 -2.43 16.77 8.37
C LEU A 68 -2.64 17.00 6.86
N ARG A 69 -3.19 18.17 6.45
CA ARG A 69 -3.35 18.54 5.03
C ARG A 69 -2.04 18.85 4.30
N ARG A 70 -0.95 19.10 5.03
CA ARG A 70 0.41 19.25 4.47
C ARG A 70 1.21 17.94 4.48
N GLY A 71 0.64 16.86 5.01
CA GLY A 71 1.36 15.60 5.29
C GLY A 71 2.22 15.65 6.56
N GLU A 72 2.10 16.71 7.38
CA GLU A 72 2.82 16.82 8.65
C GLU A 72 2.17 15.88 9.68
N ILE A 73 2.76 14.69 9.84
CA ILE A 73 2.32 13.63 10.77
C ILE A 73 2.85 13.79 12.20
N GLN A 74 3.84 14.67 12.40
CA GLN A 74 4.41 15.02 13.70
C GLN A 74 4.64 16.53 13.74
N PHE A 75 4.06 17.22 14.73
CA PHE A 75 4.06 18.69 14.80
C PHE A 75 3.77 19.21 16.21
N THR A 76 4.15 20.46 16.51
CA THR A 76 3.83 21.09 17.80
C THR A 76 2.55 21.94 17.69
N LEU A 77 1.57 21.64 18.55
CA LEU A 77 0.35 22.43 18.74
C LEU A 77 0.50 23.30 20.00
N HIS A 78 0.31 24.62 19.89
CA HIS A 78 0.21 25.49 21.06
C HIS A 78 -1.26 25.60 21.49
N ALA A 79 -1.55 25.23 22.73
CA ALA A 79 -2.90 25.18 23.26
C ALA A 79 -2.91 25.52 24.75
N ARG A 80 -3.85 26.36 25.20
CA ARG A 80 -4.12 26.63 26.62
C ARG A 80 -2.86 27.05 27.43
N GLY A 81 -1.95 27.80 26.79
CA GLY A 81 -0.68 28.24 27.38
C GLY A 81 0.41 27.15 27.48
N GLN A 82 0.24 26.03 26.78
CA GLN A 82 1.17 24.89 26.79
C GLN A 82 1.49 24.42 25.37
N ASN A 83 2.69 23.88 25.19
CA ASN A 83 3.10 23.23 23.94
C ASN A 83 2.83 21.72 24.02
N TYR A 84 2.25 21.16 22.96
CA TYR A 84 2.00 19.74 22.82
C TYR A 84 2.61 19.22 21.53
N MET A 85 3.43 18.17 21.62
CA MET A 85 3.85 17.40 20.46
C MET A 85 2.71 16.46 20.08
N ILE A 86 2.22 16.59 18.86
CA ILE A 86 1.28 15.66 18.23
C ILE A 86 2.11 14.69 17.38
N ASP A 87 1.85 13.39 17.49
CA ASP A 87 2.53 12.34 16.75
C ASP A 87 1.51 11.27 16.31
N PHE A 88 1.26 11.17 15.01
CA PHE A 88 0.38 10.17 14.40
C PHE A 88 1.07 8.86 14.02
N MET A 89 2.40 8.76 14.15
CA MET A 89 3.20 7.56 13.81
C MET A 89 3.84 6.85 15.01
N GLY A 90 3.60 7.31 16.23
CA GLY A 90 4.07 6.68 17.45
C GLY A 90 3.65 5.21 17.58
N ALA A 91 4.49 4.39 18.23
CA ALA A 91 4.26 2.94 18.37
C ALA A 91 2.97 2.58 19.14
N ASP A 92 2.47 3.49 19.97
CA ASP A 92 1.22 3.36 20.73
C ASP A 92 -0.01 3.80 19.90
N GLY A 93 0.18 4.21 18.65
CA GLY A 93 -0.80 4.91 17.82
C GLY A 93 -0.71 6.44 17.94
N ALA A 94 -1.73 7.13 17.44
CA ALA A 94 -1.77 8.59 17.44
C ALA A 94 -1.86 9.17 18.86
N THR A 95 -0.94 10.07 19.20
CA THR A 95 -0.82 10.63 20.56
C THR A 95 -0.53 12.13 20.60
N GLN A 96 -0.88 12.73 21.75
CA GLN A 96 -0.57 14.09 22.15
C GLN A 96 0.28 14.03 23.43
N MET A 97 1.51 14.56 23.38
CA MET A 97 2.41 14.67 24.53
C MET A 97 2.58 16.13 24.93
N ASN A 98 2.28 16.47 26.17
CA ASN A 98 2.61 17.79 26.71
C ASN A 98 4.14 17.92 26.87
N VAL A 99 4.74 18.95 26.25
CA VAL A 99 6.20 19.06 26.10
C VAL A 99 6.90 19.40 27.42
N SER A 100 6.25 20.12 28.34
CA SER A 100 6.83 20.55 29.61
C SER A 100 6.76 19.49 30.71
N THR A 101 5.77 18.59 30.67
CA THR A 101 5.55 17.54 31.70
C THR A 101 5.81 16.12 31.20
N GLY A 102 5.96 15.91 29.89
CA GLY A 102 6.06 14.59 29.28
C GLY A 102 4.76 13.76 29.30
N LYS A 103 3.64 14.25 29.89
CA LYS A 103 2.40 13.46 29.96
C LYS A 103 1.84 13.23 28.55
N LYS A 104 1.88 11.97 28.12
CA LYS A 104 1.33 11.46 26.86
C LYS A 104 -0.15 11.09 27.05
N ARG A 105 -0.96 11.32 26.01
CA ARG A 105 -2.39 10.99 25.90
C ARG A 105 -2.69 10.49 24.49
N MET A 106 -3.73 9.68 24.31
CA MET A 106 -4.20 9.29 22.96
C MET A 106 -4.92 10.46 22.29
N ILE A 107 -4.81 10.58 20.97
CA ILE A 107 -5.58 11.52 20.14
C ILE A 107 -6.24 10.75 18.98
N ARG A 108 -7.44 11.16 18.55
CA ARG A 108 -8.12 10.61 17.37
C ARG A 108 -8.79 11.72 16.55
N VAL A 109 -8.94 11.47 15.25
CA VAL A 109 -9.75 12.30 14.34
C VAL A 109 -10.97 11.49 13.96
N LEU A 110 -12.14 12.12 13.97
CA LEU A 110 -13.43 11.57 13.60
C LEU A 110 -14.01 12.41 12.46
N ASP A 111 -14.63 11.79 11.47
CA ASP A 111 -15.50 12.49 10.53
C ASP A 111 -16.82 12.82 11.23
N THR A 112 -17.50 13.88 10.79
CA THR A 112 -18.85 14.24 11.27
C THR A 112 -19.87 14.31 10.14
N GLY A 113 -19.53 13.79 8.95
CA GLY A 113 -20.47 13.63 7.84
C GLY A 113 -21.52 12.53 8.08
N ASP A 114 -21.18 11.54 8.91
CA ASP A 114 -22.05 10.41 9.24
C ASP A 114 -22.90 10.73 10.48
N GLY A 115 -24.21 10.91 10.29
CA GLY A 115 -25.15 11.27 11.35
C GLY A 115 -25.62 10.07 12.15
N ASP A 116 -24.90 9.75 13.23
CA ASP A 116 -25.18 8.60 14.11
C ASP A 116 -25.86 9.01 15.43
N ASP A 117 -27.13 9.42 15.34
CA ASP A 117 -28.06 9.50 16.47
C ASP A 117 -28.81 8.16 16.59
N CYS A 118 -28.15 7.13 17.13
CA CYS A 118 -28.76 5.84 17.45
C CYS A 118 -28.65 5.52 18.94
N ALA A 119 -29.78 5.60 19.64
CA ALA A 119 -29.91 5.09 21.01
C ALA A 119 -29.85 3.55 21.03
N LEU A 120 -29.26 2.99 22.09
CA LEU A 120 -29.18 1.54 22.28
C LEU A 120 -30.44 1.03 22.97
N GLU A 121 -31.14 0.09 22.33
CA GLU A 121 -32.02 -0.87 23.01
C GLU A 121 -31.41 -2.27 22.90
N GLU A 122 -31.50 -3.06 23.98
CA GLU A 122 -31.05 -4.45 24.03
C GLU A 122 -32.20 -5.40 23.68
N GLU A 123 -31.92 -6.45 22.90
CA GLU A 123 -32.81 -7.62 22.75
C GLU A 123 -31.97 -8.93 22.82
N PRO A 124 -32.58 -10.09 23.15
CA PRO A 124 -31.89 -11.13 23.91
C PRO A 124 -31.21 -12.24 23.08
N LYS A 125 -30.54 -13.13 23.81
CA LYS A 125 -29.72 -14.25 23.29
C LYS A 125 -30.52 -15.52 23.08
N ASP A 126 -30.40 -16.11 21.89
CA ASP A 126 -30.55 -17.56 21.65
C ASP A 126 -29.77 -17.96 20.36
N GLY A 127 -29.38 -19.22 20.13
CA GLY A 127 -29.65 -20.37 21.01
C GLY A 127 -29.19 -21.78 20.59
N ARG A 128 -28.42 -22.03 19.49
CA ARG A 128 -27.76 -23.34 19.23
C ARG A 128 -26.78 -23.36 18.02
N PRO A 129 -25.84 -24.34 17.96
CA PRO A 129 -24.89 -24.49 16.86
C PRO A 129 -25.34 -25.51 15.79
N ALA A 130 -24.77 -25.41 14.58
CA ALA A 130 -24.83 -26.43 13.55
C ALA A 130 -23.42 -26.76 13.03
N THR A 131 -23.02 -28.03 13.09
CA THR A 131 -21.72 -28.53 12.64
C THR A 131 -21.80 -29.14 11.24
N SER A 132 -20.96 -28.72 10.31
CA SER A 132 -20.71 -29.46 9.06
C SER A 132 -19.26 -29.31 8.60
N SER A 133 -18.56 -30.44 8.48
CA SER A 133 -17.20 -30.54 7.94
C SER A 133 -17.24 -30.73 6.43
N ALA A 134 -16.55 -29.88 5.66
CA ALA A 134 -16.45 -30.01 4.20
C ALA A 134 -15.00 -30.31 3.75
N SER A 135 -14.80 -31.43 3.06
CA SER A 135 -13.50 -31.85 2.54
C SER A 135 -13.14 -31.14 1.23
N VAL A 136 -11.97 -30.50 1.16
CA VAL A 136 -11.54 -29.71 -0.01
C VAL A 136 -10.96 -30.60 -1.11
N GLY A 137 -11.81 -31.03 -2.04
CA GLY A 137 -11.38 -31.71 -3.28
C GLY A 137 -10.78 -30.73 -4.30
N ALA A 138 -9.55 -31.00 -4.75
CA ALA A 138 -8.86 -30.12 -5.71
C ALA A 138 -9.21 -30.48 -7.17
N ALA A 139 -10.09 -29.70 -7.80
CA ALA A 139 -10.41 -29.81 -9.22
C ALA A 139 -9.84 -28.63 -10.02
N SER A 140 -8.97 -28.90 -11.00
CA SER A 140 -8.49 -27.90 -11.96
C SER A 140 -8.74 -28.36 -13.39
N SER A 141 -9.92 -28.06 -13.92
CA SER A 141 -10.27 -28.23 -15.33
C SER A 141 -10.40 -26.87 -16.01
N GLY A 142 -9.73 -26.71 -17.15
CA GLY A 142 -9.83 -25.50 -17.98
C GLY A 142 -11.18 -25.44 -18.68
N SER A 143 -12.21 -24.95 -17.97
CA SER A 143 -13.56 -24.88 -18.51
C SER A 143 -13.67 -23.85 -19.64
N SER A 144 -13.63 -24.36 -20.87
CA SER A 144 -14.22 -23.68 -22.03
C SER A 144 -15.75 -23.66 -21.82
N ARG A 145 -16.22 -22.66 -21.07
CA ARG A 145 -17.65 -22.49 -20.72
C ARG A 145 -18.48 -22.57 -22.00
N ARG A 146 -19.43 -23.49 -22.04
CA ARG A 146 -20.36 -23.61 -23.18
C ARG A 146 -21.24 -22.36 -23.20
N ARG A 147 -21.58 -21.84 -24.39
CA ARG A 147 -22.37 -20.60 -24.57
C ARG A 147 -23.85 -20.71 -24.14
N GLY A 148 -24.20 -21.63 -23.24
CA GLY A 148 -25.55 -21.81 -22.69
C GLY A 148 -25.60 -21.84 -21.16
N ASP A 149 -24.47 -21.92 -20.47
CA ASP A 149 -24.43 -21.91 -19.00
C ASP A 149 -24.60 -20.45 -18.52
N GLY A 150 -25.65 -20.18 -17.74
CA GLY A 150 -25.96 -18.85 -17.23
C GLY A 150 -24.89 -18.29 -16.27
N ILE A 151 -24.95 -16.97 -16.02
CA ILE A 151 -24.07 -16.33 -15.02
C ILE A 151 -24.39 -16.94 -13.64
N PRO A 152 -23.39 -17.46 -12.89
CA PRO A 152 -23.62 -18.00 -11.55
C PRO A 152 -24.27 -16.95 -10.62
N PRO A 153 -25.21 -17.34 -9.72
CA PRO A 153 -25.96 -16.38 -8.91
C PRO A 153 -25.08 -15.50 -8.00
N ASP A 154 -23.99 -16.05 -7.48
CA ASP A 154 -22.98 -15.30 -6.73
C ASP A 154 -22.30 -14.25 -7.62
N VAL A 155 -21.84 -14.62 -8.81
CA VAL A 155 -21.22 -13.69 -9.77
C VAL A 155 -22.20 -12.60 -10.20
N ALA A 156 -23.49 -12.93 -10.38
CA ALA A 156 -24.54 -11.96 -10.70
C ALA A 156 -24.73 -10.93 -9.58
N GLN A 157 -24.87 -11.37 -8.33
CA GLN A 157 -24.96 -10.50 -7.14
C GLN A 157 -23.70 -9.60 -6.98
N GLN A 158 -22.51 -10.14 -7.27
CA GLN A 158 -21.26 -9.36 -7.19
C GLN A 158 -21.11 -8.34 -8.33
N LEU A 159 -21.82 -8.52 -9.45
CA LEU A 159 -21.94 -7.51 -10.51
C LEU A 159 -23.00 -6.45 -10.14
N GLU A 160 -24.10 -6.83 -9.51
CA GLU A 160 -25.15 -5.94 -8.99
C GLU A 160 -24.59 -4.96 -7.94
N TYR A 161 -23.79 -5.45 -6.98
CA TYR A 161 -23.08 -4.61 -6.01
C TYR A 161 -21.92 -3.79 -6.63
N GLY A 162 -21.58 -4.02 -7.91
CA GLY A 162 -20.54 -3.26 -8.61
C GLY A 162 -19.15 -3.32 -7.97
N PRO A 163 -18.30 -2.30 -8.23
CA PRO A 163 -16.94 -2.21 -7.68
C PRO A 163 -16.94 -2.17 -6.14
N GLN A 164 -16.16 -3.07 -5.53
CA GLN A 164 -15.92 -3.18 -4.09
C GLN A 164 -15.57 -1.82 -3.43
N SER A 165 -14.76 -0.99 -4.10
CA SER A 165 -14.35 0.34 -3.64
C SER A 165 -15.46 1.40 -3.66
N LYS A 166 -16.67 1.04 -4.12
CA LYS A 166 -17.87 1.91 -4.17
C LYS A 166 -19.06 1.34 -3.38
N ARG A 167 -18.91 0.19 -2.72
CA ARG A 167 -19.97 -0.46 -1.92
C ARG A 167 -20.19 0.26 -0.58
N GLY A 168 -21.35 0.01 0.04
CA GLY A 168 -21.70 0.57 1.35
C GLY A 168 -21.63 2.10 1.45
N GLY A 169 -21.91 2.82 0.37
CA GLY A 169 -21.85 4.28 0.34
C GLY A 169 -20.44 4.89 0.36
N ALA A 170 -19.39 4.10 0.10
CA ALA A 170 -18.00 4.53 0.17
C ALA A 170 -17.72 5.86 -0.55
N THR A 171 -17.19 6.84 0.19
CA THR A 171 -16.96 8.21 -0.28
C THR A 171 -15.70 8.36 -1.14
N ASP A 172 -15.77 9.18 -2.19
CA ASP A 172 -14.61 9.57 -3.00
C ASP A 172 -13.69 10.60 -2.29
N HIS A 173 -13.92 10.89 -0.99
CA HIS A 173 -13.16 11.90 -0.23
C HIS A 173 -11.62 11.72 -0.31
N PRO A 174 -11.05 10.50 -0.21
CA PRO A 174 -9.61 10.28 -0.35
C PRO A 174 -9.01 10.80 -1.65
N PHE A 175 -9.76 10.79 -2.76
CA PHE A 175 -9.24 11.17 -4.08
C PHE A 175 -9.00 12.68 -4.23
N ARG A 176 -9.48 13.51 -3.29
CA ARG A 176 -9.20 14.95 -3.24
C ARG A 176 -7.70 15.27 -3.18
N VAL A 177 -6.88 14.37 -2.63
CA VAL A 177 -5.40 14.53 -2.56
C VAL A 177 -4.69 14.28 -3.90
N LEU A 178 -5.42 13.80 -4.91
CA LEU A 178 -4.93 13.62 -6.28
C LEU A 178 -5.18 14.86 -7.15
N HIS A 179 -5.95 15.84 -6.65
CA HIS A 179 -6.20 17.10 -7.37
C HIS A 179 -4.88 17.85 -7.60
N GLY A 180 -4.66 18.31 -8.84
CA GLY A 180 -3.39 18.92 -9.24
C GLY A 180 -2.29 17.91 -9.61
N ASN A 181 -2.60 16.60 -9.68
CA ASN A 181 -1.67 15.57 -10.13
C ASN A 181 -2.32 14.67 -11.20
N PRO A 182 -2.45 15.13 -12.46
CA PRO A 182 -3.23 14.45 -13.50
C PRO A 182 -2.86 12.98 -13.71
N HIS A 183 -1.55 12.70 -13.79
CA HIS A 183 -1.00 11.34 -13.86
C HIS A 183 -1.54 10.40 -12.77
N ALA A 184 -1.66 10.89 -11.53
CA ALA A 184 -2.19 10.09 -10.43
C ALA A 184 -3.72 9.90 -10.52
N GLN A 185 -4.45 10.87 -11.06
CA GLN A 185 -5.88 10.74 -11.34
C GLN A 185 -6.12 9.70 -12.44
N GLU A 186 -5.32 9.71 -13.51
CA GLU A 186 -5.34 8.69 -14.58
C GLU A 186 -5.01 7.29 -14.05
N CYS A 187 -4.01 7.16 -13.17
CA CYS A 187 -3.68 5.91 -12.48
C CYS A 187 -4.90 5.35 -11.70
N PHE A 188 -5.58 6.20 -10.93
CA PHE A 188 -6.73 5.79 -10.12
C PHE A 188 -7.97 5.49 -10.98
N GLN A 189 -8.19 6.22 -12.07
CA GLN A 189 -9.23 5.93 -13.05
C GLN A 189 -9.00 4.57 -13.74
N SER A 190 -7.74 4.23 -14.06
CA SER A 190 -7.35 2.92 -14.59
C SER A 190 -7.66 1.79 -13.59
N PHE A 191 -7.28 1.95 -12.32
CA PHE A 191 -7.63 0.99 -11.27
C PHE A 191 -9.14 0.80 -11.08
N ALA A 192 -9.92 1.90 -11.02
CA ALA A 192 -11.38 1.82 -10.93
C ALA A 192 -12.01 1.12 -12.14
N SER A 193 -11.44 1.31 -13.34
CA SER A 193 -11.88 0.66 -14.58
C SER A 193 -11.58 -0.84 -14.60
N ASN A 194 -10.40 -1.26 -14.10
CA ASN A 194 -10.09 -2.68 -13.89
C ASN A 194 -11.05 -3.33 -12.88
N GLU A 195 -11.42 -2.59 -11.83
CA GLU A 195 -12.31 -3.09 -10.78
C GLU A 195 -13.73 -3.31 -11.28
N ALA A 196 -14.31 -2.33 -12.00
CA ALA A 196 -15.61 -2.48 -12.67
C ALA A 196 -15.64 -3.63 -13.70
N LYS A 197 -14.49 -3.94 -14.32
CA LYS A 197 -14.33 -5.05 -15.27
C LYS A 197 -14.24 -6.43 -14.61
N LEU A 198 -13.95 -6.51 -13.31
CA LEU A 198 -13.60 -7.76 -12.61
C LEU A 198 -14.42 -8.05 -11.34
N CYS A 199 -15.21 -7.10 -10.83
CA CYS A 199 -15.89 -7.18 -9.53
C CYS A 199 -16.77 -8.43 -9.30
N GLY A 200 -17.37 -8.99 -10.35
CA GLY A 200 -18.14 -10.23 -10.25
C GLY A 200 -17.27 -11.43 -9.83
N ASP A 201 -16.39 -11.85 -10.73
CA ASP A 201 -15.60 -13.09 -10.66
C ASP A 201 -14.37 -13.01 -9.68
N TRP A 202 -14.07 -11.83 -9.12
CA TRP A 202 -12.85 -11.50 -8.37
C TRP A 202 -13.11 -10.58 -7.17
N ALA A 203 -12.35 -10.75 -6.09
CA ALA A 203 -12.22 -9.79 -5.00
C ALA A 203 -10.91 -8.99 -5.16
N VAL A 204 -10.88 -7.72 -4.75
CA VAL A 204 -9.73 -6.82 -4.96
C VAL A 204 -9.04 -6.40 -3.66
N PHE A 205 -7.72 -6.23 -3.74
CA PHE A 205 -6.87 -5.73 -2.66
C PHE A 205 -5.86 -4.73 -3.21
N TYR A 206 -5.38 -3.83 -2.35
CA TYR A 206 -4.48 -2.74 -2.74
C TYR A 206 -3.23 -2.73 -1.85
N HIS A 207 -2.07 -3.07 -2.43
CA HIS A 207 -0.77 -3.04 -1.75
C HIS A 207 0.00 -1.76 -2.12
N SER A 208 0.14 -0.85 -1.17
CA SER A 208 0.95 0.37 -1.30
C SER A 208 2.40 0.11 -0.89
N TYR A 209 3.37 0.61 -1.66
CA TYR A 209 4.80 0.50 -1.33
C TYR A 209 5.62 1.61 -2.02
N SER A 210 6.82 1.91 -1.49
CA SER A 210 7.87 2.64 -2.20
C SER A 210 9.09 1.76 -2.44
N PHE A 211 10.09 1.78 -1.55
CA PHE A 211 11.43 1.21 -1.79
C PHE A 211 11.46 -0.32 -1.99
N ALA A 212 10.38 -1.04 -1.67
CA ALA A 212 10.23 -2.46 -2.02
C ALA A 212 10.08 -2.70 -3.54
N ALA A 213 9.79 -1.67 -4.34
CA ALA A 213 9.53 -1.76 -5.77
C ALA A 213 10.64 -2.52 -6.52
N LEU A 214 11.90 -2.12 -6.37
CA LEU A 214 13.02 -2.77 -7.07
C LEU A 214 13.12 -4.27 -6.74
N ILE A 215 12.85 -4.67 -5.49
CA ILE A 215 12.81 -6.08 -5.10
C ILE A 215 11.69 -6.83 -5.85
N TYR A 216 10.50 -6.23 -5.96
CA TYR A 216 9.37 -6.86 -6.66
C TYR A 216 9.55 -6.89 -8.18
N GLU A 217 10.24 -5.91 -8.76
CA GLU A 217 10.60 -5.87 -10.18
C GLU A 217 11.70 -6.91 -10.52
N VAL A 218 12.73 -7.06 -9.69
CA VAL A 218 13.77 -8.10 -9.85
C VAL A 218 13.16 -9.50 -9.71
N GLN A 219 12.28 -9.71 -8.73
CA GLN A 219 11.54 -10.98 -8.60
C GLN A 219 10.68 -11.28 -9.83
N ALA A 220 10.05 -10.26 -10.43
CA ALA A 220 9.29 -10.42 -11.66
C ALA A 220 10.18 -10.79 -12.85
N ALA A 221 11.34 -10.14 -13.00
CA ALA A 221 12.28 -10.40 -14.09
C ALA A 221 12.92 -11.79 -13.97
N VAL A 222 13.31 -12.23 -12.77
CA VAL A 222 13.76 -13.62 -12.52
C VAL A 222 12.62 -14.61 -12.81
N GLY A 223 11.39 -14.30 -12.39
CA GLY A 223 10.20 -15.09 -12.73
C GLY A 223 9.94 -15.17 -14.23
N SER A 224 10.25 -14.11 -15.00
CA SER A 224 10.14 -14.09 -16.46
C SER A 224 11.17 -15.02 -17.11
N VAL A 225 12.43 -14.95 -16.67
CA VAL A 225 13.50 -15.83 -17.17
C VAL A 225 13.21 -17.29 -16.82
N LEU A 226 12.96 -17.62 -15.54
CA LEU A 226 12.91 -19.00 -15.04
C LEU A 226 11.53 -19.68 -15.17
N PHE A 227 10.44 -18.91 -15.08
CA PHE A 227 9.07 -19.45 -14.97
C PHE A 227 8.08 -18.86 -15.98
N ARG A 228 8.56 -18.07 -16.97
CA ARG A 228 7.75 -17.45 -18.04
C ARG A 228 6.71 -16.46 -17.51
N PHE A 229 6.91 -15.91 -16.31
CA PHE A 229 6.05 -14.88 -15.75
C PHE A 229 6.08 -13.62 -16.64
N ARG A 230 4.89 -13.08 -16.95
CA ARG A 230 4.74 -11.92 -17.85
C ARG A 230 4.96 -10.61 -17.10
N SER A 231 6.21 -10.39 -16.64
CA SER A 231 6.63 -9.26 -15.80
C SER A 231 6.35 -7.87 -16.37
N GLN A 232 6.17 -7.77 -17.69
CA GLN A 232 5.76 -6.53 -18.35
C GLN A 232 4.41 -5.98 -17.85
N TYR A 233 3.51 -6.82 -17.34
CA TYR A 233 2.19 -6.37 -16.85
C TYR A 233 2.16 -6.04 -15.36
N ALA A 234 2.95 -6.75 -14.53
CA ALA A 234 2.96 -6.57 -13.08
C ALA A 234 4.31 -6.98 -12.46
N PRO A 235 4.69 -6.39 -11.32
CA PRO A 235 5.78 -6.90 -10.50
C PRO A 235 5.34 -8.19 -9.77
N LEU A 236 6.27 -8.87 -9.11
CA LEU A 236 6.01 -10.09 -8.35
C LEU A 236 6.40 -9.87 -6.88
N PRO A 237 5.44 -9.77 -5.93
CA PRO A 237 5.76 -9.42 -4.56
C PRO A 237 6.68 -10.43 -3.86
N ARG A 238 6.54 -11.74 -4.12
CA ARG A 238 7.39 -12.81 -3.57
C ARG A 238 7.69 -13.84 -4.66
N LEU A 239 8.92 -14.35 -4.69
CA LEU A 239 9.40 -15.35 -5.66
C LEU A 239 9.76 -16.70 -5.01
N LEU A 240 10.32 -16.68 -3.80
CA LEU A 240 10.92 -17.87 -3.16
C LEU A 240 9.85 -18.84 -2.67
N VAL A 241 9.49 -19.83 -3.49
CA VAL A 241 8.47 -20.85 -3.18
C VAL A 241 8.82 -21.64 -1.91
N LYS A 242 10.10 -21.91 -1.65
CA LYS A 242 10.58 -22.61 -0.45
C LYS A 242 10.12 -21.96 0.86
N ASP A 243 9.98 -20.63 0.90
CA ASP A 243 9.62 -19.87 2.11
C ASP A 243 8.16 -20.11 2.52
N PHE A 244 7.33 -20.62 1.59
CA PHE A 244 5.92 -20.99 1.81
C PHE A 244 5.75 -22.45 2.30
N SER A 245 6.84 -23.19 2.53
CA SER A 245 6.77 -24.54 3.10
C SER A 245 6.26 -24.55 4.54
N GLU A 246 6.67 -23.57 5.36
CA GLU A 246 6.15 -23.36 6.73
C GLU A 246 4.80 -22.62 6.76
N ILE A 247 4.49 -21.81 5.74
CA ILE A 247 3.30 -20.96 5.68
C ILE A 247 2.70 -20.97 4.25
N PRO A 248 1.95 -22.03 3.87
CA PRO A 248 1.44 -22.21 2.52
C PRO A 248 0.17 -21.41 2.19
N ASP A 249 -0.55 -20.93 3.20
CA ASP A 249 -1.85 -20.27 3.09
C ASP A 249 -2.16 -19.37 4.31
N ALA A 250 -3.28 -18.65 4.23
CA ALA A 250 -3.72 -17.69 5.23
C ALA A 250 -4.12 -18.32 6.57
N HIS A 251 -4.59 -19.58 6.59
CA HIS A 251 -4.90 -20.27 7.85
C HIS A 251 -3.64 -20.49 8.67
N VAL A 252 -2.59 -21.04 8.04
CA VAL A 252 -1.30 -21.26 8.73
C VAL A 252 -0.65 -19.93 9.12
N LEU A 253 -0.84 -18.86 8.32
CA LEU A 253 -0.37 -17.53 8.68
C LEU A 253 -1.11 -16.94 9.90
N VAL A 254 -2.44 -17.10 9.98
CA VAL A 254 -3.26 -16.70 11.13
C VAL A 254 -2.82 -17.44 12.40
N ASP A 255 -2.58 -18.75 12.30
CA ASP A 255 -2.04 -19.56 13.41
C ASP A 255 -0.67 -19.07 13.87
N LYS A 256 0.26 -18.83 12.94
CA LYS A 256 1.57 -18.24 13.22
C LYS A 256 1.46 -16.85 13.83
N PHE A 257 0.51 -16.02 13.39
CA PHE A 257 0.32 -14.70 13.96
C PHE A 257 -0.15 -14.79 15.42
N ARG A 258 -1.17 -15.61 15.73
CA ARG A 258 -1.67 -15.80 17.10
C ARG A 258 -0.60 -16.38 18.05
N LYS A 259 0.22 -17.31 17.58
CA LYS A 259 1.20 -18.06 18.40
C LYS A 259 2.57 -17.40 18.53
N GLU A 260 2.98 -16.59 17.55
CA GLU A 260 4.37 -16.11 17.42
C GLU A 260 4.42 -14.60 17.13
N PHE A 261 3.80 -14.13 16.05
CA PHE A 261 4.06 -12.77 15.55
C PHE A 261 3.37 -11.67 16.36
N ALA A 262 2.20 -11.92 16.97
CA ALA A 262 1.46 -10.92 17.75
C ALA A 262 2.31 -10.28 18.87
N GLN A 263 3.21 -11.05 19.47
CA GLN A 263 4.14 -10.61 20.52
C GLN A 263 5.52 -10.21 19.98
N ASN A 264 5.87 -10.63 18.75
CA ASN A 264 7.18 -10.40 18.13
C ASN A 264 7.02 -9.72 16.75
N LYS A 265 7.05 -8.38 16.75
CA LYS A 265 7.04 -7.50 15.56
C LYS A 265 5.81 -7.58 14.63
N ARG A 266 4.80 -8.42 14.90
CA ARG A 266 3.56 -8.51 14.11
C ARG A 266 3.84 -8.73 12.62
N ASP A 267 3.23 -7.98 11.71
CA ASP A 267 3.51 -8.09 10.27
C ASP A 267 4.89 -7.54 9.85
N HIS A 268 5.64 -6.92 10.76
CA HIS A 268 7.08 -6.64 10.58
C HIS A 268 7.98 -7.86 10.91
N HIS A 269 7.42 -8.98 11.37
CA HIS A 269 8.21 -10.19 11.66
C HIS A 269 8.86 -10.75 10.38
N PRO A 270 10.15 -11.18 10.37
CA PRO A 270 10.81 -11.66 9.16
C PRO A 270 10.09 -12.83 8.48
N SER A 271 9.54 -13.78 9.24
CA SER A 271 8.77 -14.91 8.69
C SER A 271 7.47 -14.46 8.01
N PHE A 272 6.79 -13.44 8.55
CA PHE A 272 5.65 -12.81 7.88
C PHE A 272 6.11 -12.17 6.56
N ARG A 273 7.14 -11.30 6.63
CA ARG A 273 7.63 -10.54 5.49
C ARG A 273 8.09 -11.42 4.33
N ARG A 274 8.60 -12.64 4.58
CA ARG A 274 8.95 -13.61 3.51
C ARG A 274 7.75 -14.10 2.70
N VAL A 275 6.56 -14.20 3.27
CA VAL A 275 5.39 -14.84 2.61
C VAL A 275 4.22 -13.91 2.29
N ALA A 276 4.04 -12.82 3.05
CA ALA A 276 2.83 -12.01 2.98
C ALA A 276 3.07 -10.51 2.78
N VAL A 277 2.04 -9.83 2.30
CA VAL A 277 1.97 -8.37 2.10
C VAL A 277 0.76 -7.76 2.81
N SER A 278 0.92 -6.53 3.30
CA SER A 278 -0.15 -5.74 3.92
C SER A 278 -0.96 -4.98 2.86
N VAL A 279 -2.29 -5.05 2.93
CA VAL A 279 -3.17 -4.50 1.89
C VAL A 279 -4.40 -3.78 2.47
N MET A 280 -4.87 -2.76 1.75
CA MET A 280 -6.17 -2.15 1.96
C MET A 280 -7.23 -2.87 1.13
N CYS A 281 -8.47 -2.90 1.61
CA CYS A 281 -9.59 -3.56 0.93
C CYS A 281 -10.39 -2.62 -0.01
N SER A 282 -9.93 -1.39 -0.22
CA SER A 282 -10.54 -0.42 -1.15
C SER A 282 -9.51 0.54 -1.74
N LEU A 283 -9.76 1.00 -2.97
CA LEU A 283 -9.07 2.13 -3.60
C LEU A 283 -9.44 3.44 -2.87
N SER A 284 -10.70 3.59 -2.46
CA SER A 284 -11.25 4.70 -1.65
C SER A 284 -10.99 4.52 -0.14
N SER A 285 -9.97 3.76 0.25
CA SER A 285 -9.69 3.49 1.65
C SER A 285 -9.14 4.72 2.39
N THR A 286 -9.83 5.08 3.47
CA THR A 286 -9.46 6.08 4.48
C THR A 286 -8.63 5.48 5.63
N GLY A 287 -8.34 4.17 5.57
CA GLY A 287 -8.10 3.34 6.74
C GLY A 287 -6.91 3.77 7.64
N PRO A 288 -6.98 3.47 8.96
CA PRO A 288 -6.21 4.13 10.03
C PRO A 288 -4.68 3.91 10.05
N GLU A 289 -4.09 3.29 9.02
CA GLU A 289 -2.64 3.13 8.84
C GLU A 289 -2.14 3.73 7.51
N ALA A 290 -3.01 3.78 6.49
CA ALA A 290 -2.66 4.19 5.14
C ALA A 290 -3.93 4.57 4.35
N CYS A 291 -4.10 5.86 4.05
CA CYS A 291 -5.03 6.30 3.03
C CYS A 291 -4.42 6.04 1.64
N THR A 292 -5.02 5.14 0.86
CA THR A 292 -4.47 4.62 -0.40
C THR A 292 -4.03 5.73 -1.37
N ALA A 293 -4.83 6.80 -1.49
CA ALA A 293 -4.54 7.93 -2.36
C ALA A 293 -3.37 8.81 -1.87
N MET A 294 -3.23 9.01 -0.54
CA MET A 294 -2.11 9.79 0.02
C MET A 294 -0.80 9.02 -0.08
N VAL A 295 -0.79 7.75 0.32
CA VAL A 295 0.44 6.93 0.33
C VAL A 295 0.90 6.53 -1.07
N PHE A 296 0.04 6.59 -2.09
CA PHE A 296 0.46 6.48 -3.48
C PHE A 296 1.39 7.63 -3.89
N ILE A 297 1.12 8.87 -3.43
CA ILE A 297 1.97 10.02 -3.76
C ILE A 297 3.22 10.07 -2.89
N ALA A 298 3.05 9.96 -1.57
CA ALA A 298 4.14 10.08 -0.60
C ALA A 298 5.07 8.85 -0.54
N GLY A 299 4.62 7.70 -1.06
CA GLY A 299 5.26 6.41 -0.85
C GLY A 299 4.92 5.79 0.52
N TYR A 300 5.23 4.50 0.65
CA TYR A 300 4.96 3.73 1.87
C TYR A 300 6.05 2.68 2.07
N SER A 301 6.81 2.77 3.16
CA SER A 301 7.87 1.78 3.43
C SER A 301 8.20 1.67 4.91
N CYS A 302 8.53 0.44 5.31
CA CYS A 302 9.31 0.17 6.51
C CYS A 302 10.69 0.86 6.45
N LYS A 303 11.23 1.21 7.62
CA LYS A 303 12.55 1.86 7.79
C LYS A 303 13.59 0.94 8.45
N ASP A 304 13.23 -0.29 8.80
CA ASP A 304 14.03 -1.24 9.57
C ASP A 304 14.76 -2.31 8.71
N LEU A 305 14.97 -2.05 7.41
CA LEU A 305 15.60 -2.97 6.46
C LEU A 305 16.73 -2.29 5.66
N SER A 306 17.83 -3.00 5.46
CA SER A 306 18.80 -2.68 4.40
C SER A 306 18.26 -3.19 3.06
N PHE A 307 17.64 -2.30 2.27
CA PHE A 307 17.06 -2.66 0.97
C PHE A 307 18.12 -3.22 0.00
N ARG A 308 19.34 -2.68 0.01
CA ARG A 308 20.49 -3.26 -0.70
C ARG A 308 20.81 -4.69 -0.24
N GLY A 309 20.84 -4.95 1.07
CA GLY A 309 21.07 -6.29 1.61
C GLY A 309 19.97 -7.28 1.21
N VAL A 310 18.71 -6.84 1.15
CA VAL A 310 17.59 -7.66 0.64
C VAL A 310 17.77 -7.99 -0.85
N LEU A 311 18.24 -7.05 -1.67
CA LEU A 311 18.55 -7.29 -3.09
C LEU A 311 19.71 -8.29 -3.26
N GLU A 312 20.83 -8.08 -2.57
CA GLU A 312 21.99 -8.98 -2.66
C GLU A 312 21.63 -10.41 -2.17
N ASN A 313 20.87 -10.54 -1.08
CA ASN A 313 20.36 -11.83 -0.57
C ASN A 313 19.34 -12.51 -1.52
N LEU A 314 18.52 -11.74 -2.23
CA LEU A 314 17.62 -12.27 -3.26
C LEU A 314 18.42 -12.85 -4.44
N LEU A 315 19.45 -12.14 -4.91
CA LEU A 315 20.31 -12.61 -6.00
C LEU A 315 21.08 -13.88 -5.59
N GLU A 316 21.63 -13.95 -4.37
CA GLU A 316 22.20 -15.20 -3.83
C GLU A 316 21.16 -16.33 -3.75
N SER A 317 19.92 -16.03 -3.32
CA SER A 317 18.83 -17.02 -3.26
C SER A 317 18.37 -17.50 -4.64
N CYS A 318 18.60 -16.71 -5.70
CA CYS A 318 18.42 -17.07 -7.10
C CYS A 318 19.68 -17.73 -7.71
N TYR A 319 20.63 -18.16 -6.88
CA TYR A 319 21.87 -18.85 -7.25
C TYR A 319 22.83 -18.03 -8.12
N VAL A 320 22.70 -16.69 -8.16
CA VAL A 320 23.71 -15.82 -8.79
C VAL A 320 25.07 -16.08 -8.12
N PRO A 321 26.15 -16.38 -8.88
CA PRO A 321 27.45 -16.70 -8.28
C PRO A 321 27.94 -15.56 -7.37
N LYS A 322 28.32 -15.88 -6.13
CA LYS A 322 28.58 -14.91 -5.06
C LYS A 322 29.52 -13.76 -5.46
N GLY A 323 30.58 -14.05 -6.22
CA GLY A 323 31.51 -13.04 -6.74
C GLY A 323 30.92 -12.05 -7.76
N LYS A 324 29.75 -12.33 -8.34
CA LYS A 324 29.02 -11.45 -9.27
C LYS A 324 27.88 -10.65 -8.62
N VAL A 325 27.40 -11.07 -7.43
CA VAL A 325 26.19 -10.51 -6.80
C VAL A 325 26.26 -8.99 -6.62
N LYS A 326 27.37 -8.47 -6.09
CA LYS A 326 27.52 -7.02 -5.83
C LYS A 326 27.62 -6.17 -7.09
N ALA A 327 28.23 -6.71 -8.14
CA ALA A 327 28.29 -6.05 -9.45
C ALA A 327 26.89 -6.02 -10.09
N LEU A 328 26.24 -7.18 -10.20
CA LEU A 328 24.87 -7.29 -10.72
C LEU A 328 23.88 -6.42 -9.95
N ALA A 329 24.00 -6.32 -8.62
CA ALA A 329 23.17 -5.42 -7.82
C ALA A 329 23.41 -3.93 -8.19
N ALA A 330 24.66 -3.52 -8.45
CA ALA A 330 24.98 -2.18 -8.93
C ALA A 330 24.44 -1.93 -10.36
N ASP A 331 24.58 -2.90 -11.27
CA ASP A 331 24.06 -2.82 -12.63
C ASP A 331 22.52 -2.65 -12.63
N ILE A 332 21.83 -3.42 -11.77
CA ILE A 332 20.38 -3.33 -11.55
C ILE A 332 19.98 -1.96 -10.99
N ILE A 333 20.74 -1.40 -10.04
CA ILE A 333 20.49 -0.05 -9.48
C ILE A 333 20.70 1.03 -10.56
N ALA A 334 21.78 0.96 -11.34
CA ALA A 334 22.05 1.92 -12.42
C ALA A 334 20.99 1.86 -13.54
N LEU A 335 20.53 0.65 -13.90
CA LEU A 335 19.42 0.46 -14.81
C LEU A 335 18.10 1.04 -14.25
N SER A 336 17.90 0.95 -12.94
CA SER A 336 16.72 1.52 -12.27
C SER A 336 16.72 3.05 -12.28
N GLU A 337 17.88 3.67 -12.01
CA GLU A 337 18.05 5.13 -12.16
C GLU A 337 17.77 5.60 -13.59
N LYS A 338 18.32 4.91 -14.60
CA LYS A 338 18.11 5.21 -16.02
C LYS A 338 16.63 5.30 -16.39
N HIS A 339 15.80 4.42 -15.81
CA HIS A 339 14.36 4.36 -16.10
C HIS A 339 13.50 5.22 -15.13
N GLY A 340 14.10 5.84 -14.11
CA GLY A 340 13.46 6.79 -13.21
C GLY A 340 12.95 6.23 -11.87
N LEU A 341 13.24 4.96 -11.55
CA LEU A 341 12.81 4.33 -10.30
C LEU A 341 13.58 4.89 -9.09
N ASP A 342 12.89 5.11 -7.96
CA ASP A 342 13.56 5.50 -6.72
C ASP A 342 14.39 4.34 -6.16
N VAL A 343 15.71 4.55 -6.09
CA VAL A 343 16.67 3.58 -5.57
C VAL A 343 17.58 4.16 -4.49
N SER A 344 17.11 5.24 -3.84
CA SER A 344 17.80 5.91 -2.73
C SER A 344 18.24 4.94 -1.62
N GLN A 345 17.36 4.05 -1.19
CA GLN A 345 17.63 3.05 -0.13
C GLN A 345 18.57 1.89 -0.56
N PHE A 346 18.98 1.85 -1.83
CA PHE A 346 19.91 0.85 -2.35
C PHE A 346 21.33 1.41 -2.53
N GLY A 347 21.52 2.72 -2.28
CA GLY A 347 22.76 3.45 -2.57
C GLY A 347 22.79 4.08 -3.96
N GLY A 348 21.64 4.20 -4.63
CA GLY A 348 21.47 5.02 -5.84
C GLY A 348 20.75 6.34 -5.53
N LYS A 349 20.18 6.97 -6.57
CA LYS A 349 19.46 8.24 -6.50
C LYS A 349 17.97 8.08 -6.19
N PRO A 350 17.31 9.11 -5.62
CA PRO A 350 15.86 9.20 -5.57
C PRO A 350 15.26 9.44 -6.97
N CYS A 351 13.95 9.20 -7.12
CA CYS A 351 13.20 9.52 -8.33
C CYS A 351 13.09 11.05 -8.55
N GLN A 352 13.10 11.48 -9.81
CA GLN A 352 13.18 12.92 -10.15
C GLN A 352 11.94 13.71 -9.71
N SER A 353 10.75 13.08 -9.66
CA SER A 353 9.53 13.75 -9.20
C SER A 353 9.37 13.81 -7.68
N GLY A 354 10.21 13.09 -6.92
CA GLY A 354 10.03 12.85 -5.48
C GLY A 354 8.85 11.94 -5.12
N LYS A 355 8.05 11.49 -6.09
CA LYS A 355 6.84 10.68 -5.89
C LYS A 355 7.16 9.19 -5.90
N ALA A 356 7.97 8.74 -4.93
CA ALA A 356 8.50 7.37 -4.84
C ALA A 356 7.45 6.28 -4.55
N GLY A 357 6.15 6.59 -4.57
CA GLY A 357 5.09 5.64 -4.26
C GLY A 357 4.57 4.85 -5.47
N HIS A 358 4.17 3.62 -5.18
CA HIS A 358 3.57 2.67 -6.11
C HIS A 358 2.33 2.04 -5.48
N LEU A 359 1.40 1.61 -6.33
CA LEU A 359 0.23 0.85 -5.93
C LEU A 359 0.10 -0.40 -6.79
N LEU A 360 -0.04 -1.56 -6.15
CA LEU A 360 -0.34 -2.83 -6.79
C LEU A 360 -1.77 -3.24 -6.44
N GLN A 361 -2.65 -3.18 -7.45
CA GLN A 361 -4.00 -3.70 -7.40
C GLN A 361 -3.97 -5.21 -7.65
N ILE A 362 -4.35 -6.00 -6.66
CA ILE A 362 -4.31 -7.46 -6.64
C ILE A 362 -5.75 -7.99 -6.67
N PHE A 363 -6.15 -8.61 -7.77
CA PHE A 363 -7.41 -9.34 -7.87
C PHE A 363 -7.18 -10.82 -7.55
N VAL A 364 -7.87 -11.34 -6.54
CA VAL A 364 -7.87 -12.76 -6.18
C VAL A 364 -9.20 -13.37 -6.60
N ARG A 365 -9.19 -14.56 -7.19
CA ARG A 365 -10.41 -15.34 -7.44
C ARG A 365 -11.20 -15.52 -6.15
N ARG A 366 -12.52 -15.27 -6.16
CA ARG A 366 -13.36 -15.39 -4.94
C ARG A 366 -13.19 -16.74 -4.21
N PRO A 367 -13.15 -17.91 -4.89
CA PRO A 367 -12.85 -19.21 -4.25
C PRO A 367 -11.44 -19.40 -3.68
N LEU A 368 -10.52 -18.45 -3.86
CA LEU A 368 -9.17 -18.44 -3.28
C LEU A 368 -9.00 -17.39 -2.16
N VAL A 369 -10.02 -16.59 -1.86
CA VAL A 369 -9.92 -15.45 -0.93
C VAL A 369 -9.50 -15.90 0.47
N ASP A 370 -10.26 -16.78 1.14
CA ASP A 370 -9.90 -17.24 2.51
C ASP A 370 -8.66 -18.14 2.55
N ARG A 371 -8.20 -18.63 1.40
CA ARG A 371 -6.92 -19.35 1.28
C ARG A 371 -5.73 -18.38 1.24
N LEU A 372 -5.90 -17.22 0.63
CA LEU A 372 -4.79 -16.29 0.36
C LEU A 372 -4.85 -15.01 1.20
N ALA A 373 -5.95 -14.71 1.88
CA ALA A 373 -6.14 -13.50 2.68
C ALA A 373 -6.80 -13.80 4.03
N TYR A 374 -6.52 -12.95 5.02
CA TYR A 374 -7.30 -12.85 6.27
C TYR A 374 -7.54 -11.37 6.61
N SER A 375 -8.65 -11.06 7.29
CA SER A 375 -8.99 -9.70 7.72
C SER A 375 -8.09 -9.25 8.87
N ALA A 376 -7.57 -8.03 8.78
CA ALA A 376 -6.60 -7.51 9.75
C ALA A 376 -6.92 -6.08 10.21
N LYS A 377 -6.53 -5.79 11.45
CA LYS A 377 -6.44 -4.45 12.06
C LYS A 377 -5.01 -3.90 11.82
N PRO A 378 -4.74 -2.59 12.06
CA PRO A 378 -3.43 -1.99 11.78
C PRO A 378 -2.23 -2.71 12.39
N TYR A 379 -1.13 -2.78 11.65
CA TYR A 379 0.06 -3.60 11.94
C TYR A 379 -0.20 -5.13 11.99
N GLY A 380 -1.31 -5.62 11.44
CA GLY A 380 -1.56 -7.03 11.18
C GLY A 380 -2.30 -7.90 12.22
N PRO A 381 -2.72 -7.46 13.45
CA PRO A 381 -3.59 -8.26 14.30
C PRO A 381 -4.82 -8.73 13.54
N ILE A 382 -5.24 -9.97 13.82
CA ILE A 382 -6.40 -10.57 13.15
C ILE A 382 -7.66 -9.80 13.53
N ASP A 383 -8.53 -9.61 12.55
CA ASP A 383 -9.80 -8.95 12.70
C ASP A 383 -10.92 -10.00 12.63
N ASP A 384 -11.10 -10.71 13.74
CA ASP A 384 -12.01 -11.85 13.87
C ASP A 384 -13.48 -11.47 13.57
N GLU A 385 -13.86 -10.21 13.80
CA GLU A 385 -15.18 -9.65 13.45
C GLU A 385 -15.49 -9.72 11.95
N ARG A 386 -14.45 -9.68 11.10
CA ARG A 386 -14.56 -9.77 9.63
C ARG A 386 -14.14 -11.14 9.07
N MET A 387 -13.93 -12.16 9.91
CA MET A 387 -13.58 -13.51 9.47
C MET A 387 -14.83 -14.40 9.24
N PRO A 388 -14.84 -15.29 8.23
CA PRO A 388 -13.88 -15.40 7.13
C PRO A 388 -14.01 -14.20 6.18
N ILE A 389 -12.88 -13.69 5.69
CA ILE A 389 -12.84 -12.43 4.93
C ILE A 389 -13.65 -12.48 3.63
N SER A 390 -13.83 -13.65 3.00
CA SER A 390 -14.71 -13.80 1.84
C SER A 390 -16.17 -13.44 2.13
N LYS A 391 -16.69 -13.73 3.34
CA LYS A 391 -18.06 -13.38 3.74
C LYS A 391 -18.25 -11.87 3.69
N TRP A 392 -17.30 -11.11 4.23
CA TRP A 392 -17.30 -9.66 4.18
C TRP A 392 -17.08 -9.14 2.76
N MET A 393 -16.11 -9.66 2.01
CA MET A 393 -15.83 -9.23 0.61
C MET A 393 -16.90 -9.63 -0.42
N ASN A 394 -17.83 -10.51 -0.07
CA ASN A 394 -19.02 -10.85 -0.87
C ASN A 394 -20.25 -10.00 -0.50
N SER A 395 -20.17 -9.13 0.50
CA SER A 395 -21.27 -8.24 0.89
C SER A 395 -21.32 -6.93 0.08
N ASN A 396 -22.31 -6.09 0.39
CA ASN A 396 -22.40 -4.69 -0.04
C ASN A 396 -21.98 -3.70 1.06
N GLU A 397 -21.18 -4.13 2.05
CA GLU A 397 -20.65 -3.28 3.12
C GLU A 397 -19.68 -2.21 2.60
N SER A 398 -19.33 -1.23 3.45
CA SER A 398 -18.28 -0.25 3.14
C SER A 398 -16.89 -0.87 3.33
N PHE A 399 -16.03 -0.71 2.33
CA PHE A 399 -14.64 -1.17 2.36
C PHE A 399 -13.63 -0.04 2.63
N GLN A 400 -14.10 1.18 2.97
CA GLN A 400 -13.21 2.32 3.22
C GLN A 400 -12.30 2.10 4.42
N VAL A 401 -12.84 1.56 5.52
CA VAL A 401 -12.08 1.14 6.69
C VAL A 401 -11.98 -0.37 6.69
N GLY A 402 -10.82 -0.89 6.25
CA GLY A 402 -10.56 -2.32 6.30
C GLY A 402 -9.23 -2.69 5.67
N GLN A 403 -8.43 -3.42 6.43
CA GLN A 403 -7.23 -4.07 5.91
C GLN A 403 -7.40 -5.58 5.83
N ALA A 404 -6.51 -6.18 5.07
CA ALA A 404 -6.22 -7.61 5.10
C ALA A 404 -4.70 -7.81 5.10
N ARG A 405 -4.26 -9.06 5.25
CA ARG A 405 -2.90 -9.50 4.91
C ARG A 405 -3.03 -10.63 3.87
N VAL A 406 -2.24 -10.54 2.79
CA VAL A 406 -2.32 -11.49 1.65
C VAL A 406 -1.04 -12.31 1.56
N VAL A 407 -1.19 -13.63 1.57
CA VAL A 407 -0.13 -14.63 1.33
C VAL A 407 0.20 -14.62 -0.17
N ALA A 408 1.34 -14.01 -0.52
CA ALA A 408 1.74 -13.73 -1.89
C ALA A 408 2.39 -14.94 -2.59
N HIS A 409 1.80 -16.13 -2.42
CA HIS A 409 2.42 -17.40 -2.80
C HIS A 409 2.58 -17.51 -4.35
N PRO A 410 3.81 -17.67 -4.88
CA PRO A 410 4.10 -17.66 -6.32
C PRO A 410 3.25 -18.63 -7.14
N LYS A 411 2.83 -19.76 -6.54
CA LYS A 411 1.95 -20.77 -7.13
C LYS A 411 0.64 -20.19 -7.68
N PHE A 412 0.14 -19.11 -7.08
CA PHE A 412 -1.07 -18.40 -7.51
C PHE A 412 -0.73 -17.05 -8.14
N PHE A 413 0.28 -16.33 -7.62
CA PHE A 413 0.66 -15.01 -8.11
C PHE A 413 1.31 -15.02 -9.51
N MET A 414 1.88 -16.14 -9.94
CA MET A 414 2.34 -16.31 -11.34
C MET A 414 1.23 -16.78 -12.30
N ARG A 415 -0.02 -16.92 -11.85
CA ARG A 415 -1.14 -17.49 -12.61
C ARG A 415 -2.31 -16.52 -12.78
N ALA A 416 -2.46 -15.96 -13.97
CA ALA A 416 -3.52 -14.99 -14.33
C ALA A 416 -4.97 -15.54 -14.33
N ASP A 417 -5.17 -16.84 -14.06
CA ASP A 417 -6.47 -17.46 -13.81
C ASP A 417 -6.85 -17.52 -12.31
N SER A 418 -5.86 -17.29 -11.43
CA SER A 418 -5.92 -17.44 -9.97
C SER A 418 -5.74 -16.10 -9.26
N VAL A 419 -4.74 -15.31 -9.68
CA VAL A 419 -4.47 -13.95 -9.22
C VAL A 419 -4.14 -13.08 -10.44
N ARG A 420 -4.74 -11.89 -10.54
CA ARG A 420 -4.38 -10.87 -11.53
C ARG A 420 -3.82 -9.65 -10.82
N MET A 421 -2.87 -8.97 -11.44
CA MET A 421 -2.19 -7.82 -10.86
C MET A 421 -2.09 -6.70 -11.88
N TYR A 422 -2.31 -5.47 -11.40
CA TYR A 422 -2.10 -4.23 -12.14
C TYR A 422 -1.29 -3.29 -11.24
N VAL A 423 -0.37 -2.53 -11.83
CA VAL A 423 0.56 -1.67 -11.10
C VAL A 423 0.52 -0.25 -11.65
N ALA A 424 0.67 0.72 -10.75
CA ALA A 424 0.95 2.11 -11.10
C ALA A 424 2.10 2.64 -10.24
N SER A 425 2.82 3.62 -10.77
CA SER A 425 3.83 4.40 -10.06
C SER A 425 3.42 5.87 -10.08
N ALA A 426 3.61 6.61 -8.99
CA ALA A 426 3.26 8.02 -8.90
C ALA A 426 4.30 8.95 -9.55
N ASP A 427 5.54 8.47 -9.73
CA ASP A 427 6.48 9.02 -10.70
C ASP A 427 6.03 8.66 -12.15
N PRO A 428 5.78 9.64 -13.02
CA PRO A 428 5.29 9.39 -14.38
C PRO A 428 6.38 8.82 -15.31
N THR A 429 7.64 9.20 -15.09
CA THR A 429 8.78 8.73 -15.89
C THR A 429 8.96 7.23 -15.71
N PHE A 430 9.03 6.75 -14.46
CA PHE A 430 9.12 5.32 -14.23
C PHE A 430 7.83 4.57 -14.62
N HIS A 431 6.64 5.15 -14.44
CA HIS A 431 5.40 4.51 -14.89
C HIS A 431 5.43 4.24 -16.40
N GLY A 432 5.75 5.24 -17.23
CA GLY A 432 5.86 5.07 -18.68
C GLY A 432 6.99 4.10 -19.08
N ASN A 433 8.14 4.20 -18.41
CA ASN A 433 9.33 3.41 -18.73
C ASN A 433 9.26 1.94 -18.25
N ARG A 434 8.41 1.60 -17.27
CA ARG A 434 8.41 0.30 -16.56
C ARG A 434 8.46 -0.92 -17.50
N LYS A 435 7.77 -0.86 -18.64
CA LYS A 435 7.75 -1.97 -19.63
C LYS A 435 9.12 -2.21 -20.28
N GLU A 436 9.84 -1.14 -20.63
CA GLU A 436 11.17 -1.24 -21.23
C GLU A 436 12.23 -1.53 -20.15
N PHE A 437 12.10 -0.95 -18.96
CA PHE A 437 12.88 -1.33 -17.78
C PHE A 437 12.82 -2.85 -17.51
N GLN A 438 11.63 -3.45 -17.52
CA GLN A 438 11.48 -4.91 -17.35
C GLN A 438 12.14 -5.71 -18.48
N LYS A 439 12.05 -5.23 -19.73
CA LYS A 439 12.72 -5.85 -20.89
C LYS A 439 14.25 -5.80 -20.78
N GLU A 440 14.82 -4.66 -20.39
CA GLU A 440 16.25 -4.51 -20.13
C GLU A 440 16.71 -5.34 -18.91
N LEU A 441 15.92 -5.38 -17.83
CA LEU A 441 16.23 -6.14 -16.61
C LEU A 441 16.21 -7.66 -16.84
N VAL A 442 15.24 -8.15 -17.62
CA VAL A 442 15.23 -9.54 -18.12
C VAL A 442 16.43 -9.79 -19.05
N GLY A 443 16.83 -8.80 -19.85
CA GLY A 443 18.05 -8.84 -20.66
C GLY A 443 19.31 -9.00 -19.81
N LEU A 444 19.49 -8.18 -18.78
CA LEU A 444 20.62 -8.19 -17.84
C LEU A 444 20.73 -9.52 -17.07
N LEU A 445 19.60 -10.10 -16.67
CA LEU A 445 19.56 -11.37 -15.93
C LEU A 445 19.71 -12.61 -16.83
N SER A 446 19.38 -12.54 -18.13
CA SER A 446 19.35 -13.70 -19.03
C SER A 446 20.72 -14.37 -19.24
N PRO A 447 21.87 -13.67 -19.41
CA PRO A 447 23.19 -14.30 -19.50
C PRO A 447 23.64 -15.07 -18.25
N ILE A 448 22.99 -14.85 -17.10
CA ILE A 448 23.29 -15.53 -15.84
C ILE A 448 22.29 -16.67 -15.61
N LEU A 449 20.99 -16.39 -15.68
CA LEU A 449 19.91 -17.33 -15.34
C LEU A 449 19.37 -18.13 -16.55
N GLY A 450 19.96 -17.94 -17.74
CA GLY A 450 19.66 -18.69 -18.97
C GLY A 450 20.60 -19.86 -19.27
N GLU A 451 21.78 -19.94 -18.63
CA GLU A 451 22.70 -21.09 -18.76
C GLU A 451 21.99 -22.35 -18.21
N PRO A 452 21.80 -23.44 -18.98
CA PRO A 452 20.89 -24.53 -18.61
C PRO A 452 21.11 -25.16 -17.22
N GLY A 453 22.36 -25.36 -16.80
CA GLY A 453 22.71 -25.91 -15.49
C GLY A 453 22.43 -24.93 -14.36
N LEU A 454 22.83 -23.66 -14.51
CA LEU A 454 22.55 -22.60 -13.53
C LEU A 454 21.05 -22.28 -13.45
N ARG A 455 20.36 -22.29 -14.59
CA ARG A 455 18.90 -22.16 -14.72
C ARG A 455 18.18 -23.23 -13.91
N GLN A 456 18.57 -24.50 -14.03
CA GLN A 456 18.00 -25.58 -13.24
C GLN A 456 18.33 -25.43 -11.74
N ARG A 457 19.58 -25.12 -11.38
CA ARG A 457 19.97 -24.87 -9.97
C ARG A 457 19.18 -23.73 -9.34
N ALA A 458 19.02 -22.61 -10.04
CA ALA A 458 18.26 -21.44 -9.58
C ALA A 458 16.77 -21.77 -9.42
N ALA A 459 16.16 -22.46 -10.40
CA ALA A 459 14.76 -22.85 -10.35
C ALA A 459 14.49 -23.87 -9.22
N SER A 460 15.32 -24.92 -9.07
CA SER A 460 15.29 -25.83 -7.92
C SER A 460 15.46 -25.07 -6.60
N GLY A 461 16.42 -24.15 -6.54
CA GLY A 461 16.71 -23.32 -5.37
C GLY A 461 15.52 -22.50 -4.89
N ILE A 462 14.79 -21.88 -5.81
CA ILE A 462 13.55 -21.15 -5.54
C ILE A 462 12.45 -22.08 -5.00
N TYR A 463 12.37 -23.32 -5.53
CA TYR A 463 11.42 -24.36 -5.12
C TYR A 463 11.83 -25.20 -3.90
N GLY A 464 13.00 -24.97 -3.30
CA GLY A 464 13.47 -25.74 -2.14
C GLY A 464 14.02 -27.14 -2.50
N GLY A 465 14.50 -27.32 -3.72
CA GLY A 465 15.12 -28.54 -4.25
C GLY A 465 14.29 -29.20 -5.35
N SER A 466 12.99 -29.41 -5.09
CA SER A 466 12.10 -30.20 -5.96
C SER A 466 11.33 -29.33 -6.95
N LEU A 467 11.67 -29.44 -8.23
CA LEU A 467 10.97 -28.76 -9.32
C LEU A 467 9.59 -29.37 -9.60
N PRO A 468 8.59 -28.57 -10.00
CA PRO A 468 7.28 -29.09 -10.37
C PRO A 468 7.31 -29.72 -11.77
N ALA A 469 6.54 -30.80 -11.97
CA ALA A 469 6.58 -31.62 -13.19
C ALA A 469 6.23 -30.90 -14.52
N TRP A 470 5.72 -29.67 -14.48
CA TRP A 470 5.49 -28.83 -15.67
C TRP A 470 6.70 -27.99 -16.09
N TRP A 471 7.75 -27.92 -15.26
CA TRP A 471 8.93 -27.09 -15.52
C TRP A 471 9.96 -27.82 -16.39
N SER A 472 10.64 -27.07 -17.26
CA SER A 472 11.74 -27.56 -18.10
C SER A 472 12.93 -26.61 -18.08
N SER A 473 14.13 -27.14 -18.30
CA SER A 473 15.35 -26.34 -18.54
C SER A 473 15.30 -25.52 -19.83
N GLU A 474 14.47 -25.88 -20.81
CA GLU A 474 14.34 -25.14 -22.07
C GLU A 474 13.92 -23.68 -21.88
N ASP A 475 14.44 -22.80 -22.74
CA ASP A 475 14.00 -21.41 -22.84
C ASP A 475 12.69 -21.32 -23.65
N GLN A 476 11.60 -21.75 -23.03
CA GLN A 476 10.27 -21.74 -23.66
C GLN A 476 9.67 -20.33 -23.86
N ARG A 477 10.44 -19.24 -23.72
CA ARG A 477 10.03 -17.88 -24.12
C ARG A 477 9.79 -17.77 -25.64
N LYS A 478 10.43 -18.63 -26.45
CA LYS A 478 10.28 -18.67 -27.91
C LYS A 478 8.92 -19.24 -28.39
N HIS A 479 8.09 -19.77 -27.50
CA HIS A 479 6.77 -20.31 -27.85
C HIS A 479 5.67 -19.28 -27.58
N GLU A 480 5.56 -18.27 -28.45
CA GLU A 480 4.62 -17.12 -28.33
C GLU A 480 3.12 -17.47 -28.42
N LYS A 481 2.75 -18.76 -28.47
CA LYS A 481 1.36 -19.24 -28.63
C LYS A 481 0.54 -19.31 -27.33
N TYR A 482 1.01 -18.70 -26.24
CA TYR A 482 0.40 -18.76 -24.90
C TYR A 482 0.38 -17.40 -24.21
#